data_AF-A0A1G1A1A6-F1
#
_entry.id   AF-A0A1G1A1A6-F1
#
_cell.length_a   1.000
_cell.length_b   1.000
_cell.length_c   1.000
_cell.angle_alpha   90.00
_cell.angle_beta   90.00
_cell.angle_gamma   90.00
#
_symmetry.space_group_name_H-M   'P 1'
#
loop_
_entity.id
_entity.type
_entity.pdbx_description
1 polymer ?
#
loop_
_entity_poly.entity_id
_entity_poly.type
_entity_poly.pdbx_seq_one_letter_code
_entity_poly.pdbx_strand_id
1 'polypeptide(L)'
;MPMNRKPVRRCHSCRLNLRDHCWLFDSPRDQWRQGRICMAFDNPAALERFVDWSKHQPGVKTGKELRKSLFRTHSRNPVLDLADAEKAEVLAAIKLRMESRPAEKGAP
;
A
#
# COMPACT_ATOMS: atom_id res chain seq x y z
N MET A 1 -29.04 0.06 1.79
CA MET A 1 -27.71 -0.59 1.97
C MET A 1 -26.66 0.51 1.92
N PRO A 2 -25.79 0.67 2.93
CA PRO A 2 -24.74 1.68 2.89
C PRO A 2 -23.78 1.37 1.74
N MET A 3 -23.56 2.35 0.86
CA MET A 3 -22.61 2.21 -0.26
C MET A 3 -21.20 2.09 0.32
N ASN A 4 -20.60 0.91 0.17
CA ASN A 4 -19.26 0.67 0.67
C ASN A 4 -18.24 1.27 -0.29
N ARG A 5 -17.93 2.55 -0.05
CA ARG A 5 -16.94 3.33 -0.81
C ARG A 5 -15.52 2.79 -0.65
N LYS A 6 -15.26 1.99 0.38
CA LYS A 6 -13.91 1.53 0.71
C LYS A 6 -13.32 0.70 -0.43
N PRO A 7 -12.14 1.07 -0.95
CA PRO A 7 -11.43 0.29 -1.95
C PRO A 7 -11.18 -1.15 -1.46
N VAL A 8 -11.37 -2.12 -2.34
CA VAL A 8 -11.02 -3.52 -2.05
C VAL A 8 -9.53 -3.76 -2.21
N ARG A 9 -9.02 -4.90 -1.72
CA ARG A 9 -7.61 -5.30 -1.86
C ARG A 9 -7.09 -5.20 -3.30
N ARG A 10 -7.92 -5.53 -4.29
CA ARG A 10 -7.56 -5.45 -5.72
C ARG A 10 -7.31 -4.02 -6.21
N CYS A 11 -7.87 -3.00 -5.56
CA CYS A 11 -7.63 -1.60 -5.90
C CYS A 11 -6.23 -1.09 -5.50
N HIS A 12 -5.39 -1.88 -4.85
CA HIS A 12 -4.11 -1.40 -4.31
C HIS A 12 -3.25 -0.67 -5.35
N SER A 13 -3.13 -1.18 -6.57
CA SER A 13 -2.34 -0.59 -7.65
C SER A 13 -3.07 0.48 -8.47
N CYS A 14 -4.39 0.62 -8.30
CA CYS A 14 -5.19 1.59 -9.04
C CYS A 14 -4.83 3.03 -8.65
N ARG A 15 -4.64 3.91 -9.64
CA ARG A 15 -4.32 5.33 -9.38
C ARG A 15 -5.52 6.13 -8.85
N LEU A 16 -6.73 5.66 -9.14
CA LEU A 16 -8.00 6.24 -8.65
C LEU A 16 -8.33 5.84 -7.20
N ASN A 17 -7.42 5.13 -6.53
CA ASN A 17 -7.57 4.70 -5.15
C ASN A 17 -7.08 5.80 -4.20
N LEU A 18 -8.02 6.41 -3.47
CA LEU A 18 -7.77 7.45 -2.47
C LEU A 18 -7.63 6.89 -1.04
N ARG A 19 -7.50 5.55 -0.91
CA ARG A 19 -7.36 4.74 0.32
C ARG A 19 -8.66 4.53 1.09
N ASP A 20 -9.42 5.59 1.33
CA ASP A 20 -10.71 5.55 2.03
C ASP A 20 -11.89 5.36 1.05
N HIS A 21 -11.78 5.90 -0.16
CA HIS A 21 -12.74 5.73 -1.24
C HIS A 21 -12.08 5.57 -2.63
N CYS A 22 -12.86 5.17 -3.64
CA CYS A 22 -12.46 5.31 -5.03
C CYS A 22 -12.95 6.65 -5.56
N TRP A 23 -12.13 7.33 -6.34
CA TRP A 23 -12.50 8.61 -6.94
C TRP A 23 -13.68 8.52 -7.92
N LEU A 24 -13.79 7.42 -8.67
CA LEU A 24 -14.80 7.29 -9.74
C LEU A 24 -16.08 6.57 -9.31
N PHE A 25 -15.98 5.58 -8.42
CA PHE A 25 -17.10 4.70 -8.10
C PHE A 25 -17.45 4.74 -6.61
N ASP A 26 -18.73 4.95 -6.31
CA ASP A 26 -19.28 4.86 -4.96
C ASP A 26 -19.24 3.45 -4.37
N SER A 27 -19.23 2.42 -5.21
CA SER A 27 -19.08 1.02 -4.79
C SER A 27 -17.98 0.33 -5.61
N PRO A 28 -16.71 0.45 -5.18
CA PRO A 28 -15.59 -0.22 -5.86
C PRO A 28 -15.74 -1.74 -5.81
N ARG A 29 -16.37 -2.27 -4.75
CA ARG A 29 -16.56 -3.71 -4.56
C ARG A 29 -17.37 -4.33 -5.70
N ASP A 30 -18.39 -3.64 -6.19
CA ASP A 30 -19.26 -4.16 -7.26
C ASP A 30 -18.53 -4.22 -8.60
N GLN A 31 -17.53 -3.36 -8.81
CA GLN A 31 -16.68 -3.38 -10.01
C GLN A 31 -15.76 -4.60 -10.07
N TRP A 32 -15.54 -5.29 -8.95
CA TRP A 32 -14.68 -6.47 -8.84
C TRP A 32 -15.44 -7.78 -8.59
N ARG A 33 -16.77 -7.78 -8.63
CA ARG A 33 -17.58 -8.98 -8.41
C ARG A 33 -17.46 -9.96 -9.58
N GLN A 34 -17.52 -11.27 -9.29
CA GLN A 34 -17.70 -12.36 -10.25
C GLN A 34 -16.75 -12.35 -11.45
N GLY A 35 -15.45 -12.49 -11.21
CA GLY A 35 -14.46 -12.59 -12.30
C GLY A 35 -14.24 -11.30 -13.11
N ARG A 36 -14.95 -10.21 -12.79
CA ARG A 36 -14.80 -8.92 -13.48
C ARG A 36 -13.55 -8.16 -13.02
N ILE A 37 -13.00 -7.40 -13.96
CA ILE A 37 -11.98 -6.37 -13.73
C ILE A 37 -12.71 -5.04 -13.63
N CYS A 38 -12.27 -4.18 -12.71
CA CYS A 38 -12.81 -2.83 -12.61
C CYS A 38 -12.57 -2.05 -13.92
N MET A 39 -13.63 -1.48 -14.51
CA MET A 39 -13.55 -0.80 -15.80
C MET A 39 -12.68 0.46 -15.81
N ALA A 40 -12.41 1.01 -14.62
CA ALA A 40 -11.54 2.17 -14.46
C ALA A 40 -10.09 1.79 -14.12
N PHE A 41 -9.82 0.51 -13.92
CA PHE A 41 -8.47 0.02 -13.71
C PHE A 41 -7.66 0.19 -15.01
N ASP A 42 -6.62 1.04 -14.95
CA ASP A 42 -5.79 1.42 -16.10
C ASP A 42 -6.52 2.01 -17.32
N ASN A 43 -7.73 2.56 -17.11
CA ASN A 43 -8.44 3.27 -18.16
C ASN A 43 -7.84 4.68 -18.38
N PRO A 44 -7.27 4.99 -19.56
CA PRO A 44 -6.58 6.26 -19.79
C PRO A 44 -7.50 7.48 -19.68
N ALA A 45 -8.75 7.38 -20.14
CA ALA A 45 -9.72 8.48 -20.06
C ALA A 45 -10.12 8.78 -18.61
N ALA A 46 -10.30 7.74 -17.78
CA ALA A 46 -10.56 7.94 -16.35
C ALA A 46 -9.35 8.55 -15.62
N LEU A 47 -8.14 8.15 -16.01
CA LEU A 47 -6.90 8.66 -15.44
C LEU A 47 -6.65 10.13 -15.79
N GLU A 48 -6.92 10.53 -17.03
CA GLU A 48 -6.75 11.93 -17.46
C GLU A 48 -7.65 12.87 -16.66
N ARG A 49 -8.95 12.53 -16.54
CA ARG A 49 -9.90 13.30 -15.73
C ARG A 49 -9.49 13.36 -14.26
N PHE A 50 -8.94 12.26 -13.74
CA PHE A 50 -8.44 12.21 -12.37
C PHE A 50 -7.23 13.10 -12.15
N VAL A 51 -6.28 13.10 -13.09
CA VAL A 51 -5.09 13.96 -13.01
C VAL A 51 -5.52 15.42 -13.01
N ASP A 52 -6.47 15.81 -13.86
CA ASP A 52 -6.97 17.18 -13.90
C ASP A 52 -7.65 17.57 -12.59
N TRP A 53 -8.58 16.75 -12.10
CA TRP A 53 -9.20 16.94 -10.78
C TRP A 53 -8.16 17.06 -9.65
N SER A 54 -7.13 16.23 -9.66
CA SER A 54 -6.11 16.20 -8.60
C SER A 54 -5.31 17.49 -8.48
N LYS A 55 -5.13 18.23 -9.59
CA LYS A 55 -4.43 19.55 -9.57
C LYS A 55 -5.15 20.57 -8.70
N HIS A 56 -6.46 20.42 -8.55
CA HIS A 56 -7.32 21.34 -7.79
C HIS A 56 -7.61 20.87 -6.36
N GLN A 57 -6.99 19.78 -5.90
CA GLN A 57 -7.26 19.19 -4.58
C GLN A 57 -5.99 19.14 -3.71
N PRO A 58 -5.52 20.30 -3.20
CA PRO A 58 -4.35 20.35 -2.33
C PRO A 58 -4.66 19.65 -1.00
N GLY A 59 -4.20 18.41 -0.85
CA GLY A 59 -4.34 17.65 0.41
C GLY A 59 -4.82 16.21 0.22
N VAL A 60 -5.42 15.89 -0.92
CA VAL A 60 -5.80 14.50 -1.22
C VAL A 60 -4.55 13.72 -1.63
N LYS A 61 -4.13 12.78 -0.79
CA LYS A 61 -3.03 11.87 -1.13
C LYS A 61 -3.58 10.60 -1.73
N THR A 62 -3.14 10.28 -2.94
CA THR A 62 -3.43 9.00 -3.57
C THR A 62 -2.75 7.85 -2.82
N GLY A 63 -3.31 6.64 -2.92
CA GLY A 63 -2.67 5.44 -2.37
C GLY A 63 -1.25 5.22 -2.92
N LYS A 64 -0.98 5.65 -4.15
CA LYS A 64 0.36 5.61 -4.77
C LYS A 64 1.32 6.59 -4.10
N GLU A 65 0.89 7.82 -3.84
CA GLU A 65 1.71 8.82 -3.14
C GLU A 65 1.99 8.42 -1.71
N LEU A 66 1.01 7.86 -1.00
CA LEU A 66 1.20 7.33 0.35
C LEU A 66 2.22 6.18 0.37
N ARG A 67 2.16 5.27 -0.61
CA ARG A 67 3.20 4.23 -0.75
C ARG A 67 4.57 4.85 -1.00
N LYS A 68 4.66 5.80 -1.94
CA LYS A 68 5.92 6.49 -2.25
C LYS A 68 6.48 7.22 -1.03
N SER A 69 5.63 7.85 -0.21
CA SER A 69 6.09 8.48 1.04
C SER A 69 6.60 7.46 2.03
N LEU A 70 5.93 6.33 2.23
CA LEU A 70 6.39 5.27 3.15
C LEU A 70 7.76 4.71 2.72
N PHE A 71 7.96 4.47 1.42
CA PHE A 71 9.26 4.03 0.91
C PHE A 71 10.35 5.08 1.09
N ARG A 72 10.03 6.37 0.94
CA ARG A 72 10.97 7.48 1.24
C ARG A 72 11.32 7.57 2.73
N THR A 73 10.39 7.25 3.62
CA THR A 73 10.67 7.23 5.06
C THR A 73 11.51 6.00 5.45
N HIS A 74 11.27 4.85 4.80
CA HIS A 74 11.99 3.61 5.06
C HIS A 74 13.32 3.46 4.30
N SER A 75 13.64 4.34 3.35
CA SER A 75 14.93 4.30 2.63
C SER A 75 16.13 4.72 3.48
N ARG A 76 15.91 5.28 4.68
CA ARG A 76 16.93 5.23 5.74
C ARG A 76 16.85 3.86 6.37
N ASN A 77 17.60 2.89 5.83
CA ASN A 77 17.91 1.70 6.60
C ASN A 77 18.93 2.16 7.66
N PRO A 78 18.55 2.28 8.94
CA PRO A 78 19.47 2.79 9.96
C PRO A 78 20.72 1.91 10.06
N VAL A 79 20.64 0.64 9.65
CA VAL A 79 21.77 -0.28 9.63
C VAL A 79 22.80 0.08 8.54
N LEU A 80 22.41 0.76 7.46
CA LEU A 80 23.40 1.18 6.45
C LEU A 80 24.28 2.33 6.93
N ASP A 81 23.74 3.18 7.82
CA ASP A 81 24.41 4.37 8.37
C ASP A 81 25.26 4.08 9.64
N LEU A 82 25.20 2.85 10.18
CA LEU A 82 26.02 2.41 11.32
C LEU A 82 27.48 2.16 10.90
N ALA A 83 28.42 2.18 11.85
CA ALA A 83 29.77 1.68 11.60
C ALA A 83 29.75 0.15 11.42
N ASP A 84 30.71 -0.44 10.70
CA ASP A 84 30.72 -1.87 10.38
C ASP A 84 30.70 -2.78 11.62
N ALA A 85 31.30 -2.34 12.73
CA ALA A 85 31.25 -3.05 14.01
C ALA A 85 29.83 -3.09 14.61
N GLU A 86 29.10 -1.98 14.56
CA GLU A 86 27.73 -1.87 15.06
C GLU A 86 26.75 -2.68 14.18
N LYS A 87 26.99 -2.72 12.86
CA LYS A 87 26.22 -3.58 11.94
C LYS A 87 26.37 -5.06 12.30
N ALA A 88 27.60 -5.51 12.58
CA ALA A 88 27.88 -6.90 12.93
C ALA A 88 27.16 -7.30 14.23
N GLU A 89 27.12 -6.43 15.22
CA GLU A 89 26.45 -6.66 16.50
C GLU A 89 24.92 -6.75 16.33
N VAL A 90 24.32 -5.83 15.57
CA VAL A 90 22.87 -5.87 15.27
C VAL A 90 22.50 -7.13 14.50
N LEU A 91 23.31 -7.53 13.51
CA LEU A 91 23.07 -8.76 12.74
C LEU A 91 23.21 -10.02 13.61
N ALA A 92 24.18 -10.05 14.53
CA ALA A 92 24.35 -11.14 15.48
C ALA A 92 23.14 -11.26 16.43
N ALA A 93 22.64 -10.13 16.93
CA ALA A 93 21.45 -10.10 17.79
C ALA A 93 20.17 -10.58 17.05
N ILE A 94 19.99 -10.18 15.78
CA ILE A 94 18.89 -10.65 14.94
C ILE A 94 18.98 -12.16 14.74
N LYS A 95 20.17 -12.67 14.41
CA LYS A 95 20.41 -14.10 14.20
C LYS A 95 20.09 -14.91 15.46
N LEU A 96 20.59 -14.48 16.61
CA LEU A 96 20.31 -15.11 17.90
C LEU A 96 18.80 -15.15 18.21
N ARG A 97 18.07 -14.07 17.89
CA ARG A 97 16.62 -14.00 18.07
C ARG A 97 15.85 -14.94 17.13
N MET A 98 16.34 -15.15 15.91
CA MET A 98 15.74 -16.10 14.97
C MET A 98 15.98 -17.55 15.41
N GLU A 99 17.17 -17.85 15.94
CA GLU A 99 17.56 -19.19 16.41
C GLU A 99 16.89 -19.57 17.74
N SER A 100 16.56 -18.58 18.59
CA SER A 100 15.87 -18.77 19.86
C SER A 100 14.33 -18.76 19.75
N ARG A 101 13.78 -18.61 18.54
CA ARG A 101 12.33 -18.60 18.35
C ARG A 101 11.79 -20.01 18.56
N PRO A 102 11.01 -20.28 19.62
CA PRO A 102 10.47 -21.61 19.83
C PRO A 102 9.59 -21.98 18.64
N ALA A 103 9.77 -23.18 18.10
CA ALA A 103 8.85 -23.74 17.13
C ALA A 103 7.51 -23.91 17.84
N GLU A 104 6.60 -22.94 17.68
CA GLU A 104 5.20 -23.12 18.05
C GLU A 104 4.66 -24.26 17.18
N LYS A 105 4.72 -25.47 17.75
CA LYS A 105 4.00 -26.62 17.24
C LYS A 105 2.53 -26.23 17.29
N GLY A 106 1.92 -26.12 16.11
CA GLY A 106 0.48 -25.98 15.99
C GLY A 106 -0.20 -27.05 16.84
N ALA A 107 -0.96 -26.60 17.83
CA ALA A 107 -1.89 -27.44 18.55
C ALA A 107 -3.07 -27.77 17.62
N PRO A 108 -3.62 -29.00 17.71
CA PRO A 108 -4.66 -29.51 16.82
C PRO A 108 -6.00 -28.77 16.92
#